data_AF-A0AAW6T821-F1
#
_entry.id   AF-A0AAW6T821-F1
#
_cell.length_a   1.000
_cell.length_b   1.000
_cell.length_c   1.000
_cell.angle_alpha   90.00
_cell.angle_beta   90.00
_cell.angle_gamma   90.00
#
_symmetry.space_group_name_H-M   'P 1'
#
loop_
_entity.id
_entity.type
_entity.pdbx_description
1 polymer ?
#
loop_
_entity_poly.entity_id
_entity_poly.type
_entity_poly.pdbx_seq_one_letter_code
_entity_poly.pdbx_strand_id
1 'polypeptide(L)' 'MNKRYQNEIEKIKDKIMSTSQAANLWGVHQDTIKRLCRTGKVAAIKLDTDDPKSPYLILRNQPSPINKDRI' A
#
# COMPACT_ATOMS: atom_id res chain seq x y z
N MET A 1 6.28 0.65 -25.71
CA MET A 1 5.54 1.56 -24.82
C MET A 1 6.12 2.97 -24.96
N ASN A 2 5.29 4.01 -25.05
CA ASN A 2 5.78 5.39 -25.15
C ASN A 2 6.62 5.73 -23.90
N LYS A 3 7.88 6.17 -24.08
CA LYS A 3 8.81 6.50 -22.99
C LYS A 3 8.22 7.49 -21.98
N ARG A 4 7.36 8.41 -22.43
CA ARG A 4 6.68 9.36 -21.54
C ARG A 4 5.78 8.65 -20.53
N TYR A 5 4.91 7.75 -20.98
CA TYR A 5 3.99 7.03 -20.09
C TYR A 5 4.74 6.12 -19.13
N GLN A 6 5.82 5.48 -19.57
CA GLN A 6 6.65 4.67 -18.69
C GLN A 6 7.29 5.50 -17.57
N ASN A 7 7.80 6.69 -17.90
CA ASN A 7 8.37 7.60 -16.91
C ASN A 7 7.31 8.13 -15.91
N GLU A 8 6.09 8.41 -16.39
CA GLU A 8 4.98 8.81 -15.51
C GLU A 8 4.60 7.68 -14.55
N ILE A 9 4.53 6.43 -15.02
CA ILE A 9 4.24 5.26 -14.20
C ILE A 9 5.33 5.03 -13.15
N GLU A 10 6.61 5.10 -13.50
CA GLU A 10 7.70 4.92 -12.53
C GLU A 10 7.68 5.98 -11.42
N LYS A 11 7.42 7.26 -11.77
CA LYS A 11 7.26 8.33 -10.77
C LYS A 11 6.12 8.09 -9.79
N ILE A 12 5.02 7.47 -10.25
CA ILE A 12 3.89 7.10 -9.38
C ILE A 12 4.29 5.92 -8.50
N LYS A 13 4.92 4.90 -9.09
CA LYS A 13 5.37 3.67 -8.42
C LYS A 13 6.34 3.95 -7.27
N ASP A 14 7.19 4.96 -7.37
CA ASP A 14 8.08 5.37 -6.28
C ASP A 14 7.32 5.93 -5.06
N LYS A 15 6.15 6.55 -5.27
CA LYS A 15 5.34 7.17 -4.20
C LYS A 15 4.41 6.18 -3.51
N ILE A 16 4.11 5.06 -4.15
CA ILE A 16 3.18 4.05 -3.65
C ILE A 16 3.88 2.73 -3.37
N MET A 17 3.21 1.85 -2.62
CA MET A 17 3.66 0.49 -2.37
C MET A 17 2.48 -0.48 -2.30
N SER A 18 2.75 -1.76 -2.52
CA SER A 18 1.76 -2.82 -2.37
C SER A 18 1.60 -3.22 -0.90
N THR A 19 0.55 -3.99 -0.60
CA THR A 19 0.36 -4.60 0.73
C THR A 19 1.50 -5.52 1.15
N SER A 20 2.15 -6.21 0.20
CA SER A 20 3.31 -7.06 0.47
C SER A 20 4.55 -6.23 0.83
N GLN A 21 4.79 -5.13 0.11
CA GLN A 21 5.89 -4.21 0.45
C GLN A 21 5.69 -3.57 1.83
N ALA A 22 4.47 -3.15 2.15
CA ALA A 22 4.14 -2.61 3.47
C ALA A 22 4.29 -3.67 4.58
N ALA A 23 3.88 -4.91 4.32
CA ALA A 23 4.03 -6.03 5.25
C ALA A 23 5.50 -6.28 5.62
N ASN A 24 6.37 -6.31 4.61
CA ASN A 24 7.81 -6.43 4.80
C ASN A 24 8.39 -5.23 5.56
N LEU A 25 7.98 -4.00 5.19
CA LEU A 25 8.47 -2.78 5.81
C LEU A 25 8.08 -2.65 7.30
N TRP A 26 6.87 -3.07 7.65
CA TRP A 26 6.34 -2.93 9.02
C TRP A 26 6.47 -4.21 9.85
N GLY A 27 6.96 -5.30 9.26
CA GLY A 27 7.20 -6.57 9.96
C GLY A 27 5.93 -7.29 10.40
N VAL A 28 4.89 -7.30 9.57
CA VAL A 28 3.62 -7.98 9.86
C VAL A 28 3.11 -8.79 8.67
N HIS A 29 2.13 -9.66 8.90
CA HIS A 29 1.51 -10.42 7.80
C HIS A 29 0.76 -9.51 6.82
N GLN A 30 0.76 -9.88 5.53
CA GLN A 30 0.10 -9.10 4.47
C GLN A 30 -1.41 -8.93 4.71
N ASP A 31 -2.07 -9.93 5.28
CA ASP A 31 -3.51 -9.83 5.59
C ASP A 31 -3.79 -8.84 6.72
N THR A 32 -2.86 -8.64 7.65
CA THR A 32 -2.94 -7.56 8.64
C THR A 32 -2.95 -6.21 7.93
N ILE A 33 -2.09 -6.02 6.91
CA ILE A 33 -2.09 -4.79 6.10
C ILE A 33 -3.41 -4.60 5.36
N LYS A 34 -3.92 -5.63 4.67
CA LYS A 34 -5.22 -5.55 3.96
C LYS A 34 -6.34 -5.13 4.90
N ARG A 35 -6.39 -5.70 6.11
CA ARG A 35 -7.36 -5.32 7.15
C ARG A 35 -7.21 -3.85 7.54
N LEU A 36 -5.98 -3.38 7.77
CA LEU A 36 -5.72 -1.99 8.18
C LEU A 36 -6.09 -0.98 7.08
N CYS A 37 -5.82 -1.30 5.81
CA CYS A 37 -6.28 -0.50 4.67
C CYS A 37 -7.80 -0.42 4.65
N ARG A 38 -8.50 -1.56 4.78
CA ARG A 38 -9.98 -1.60 4.81
C ARG A 38 -10.58 -0.81 5.97
N THR A 39 -9.92 -0.75 7.13
CA THR A 39 -10.39 0.00 8.29
C THR A 39 -9.93 1.47 8.31
N GLY A 40 -9.25 1.95 7.27
CA GLY A 40 -8.77 3.34 7.19
C GLY A 40 -7.62 3.69 8.12
N LYS A 41 -6.93 2.69 8.70
CA LYS A 41 -5.76 2.89 9.58
C LYS A 41 -4.46 3.10 8.79
N VAL A 42 -4.48 2.79 7.51
CA VAL A 42 -3.39 3.00 6.55
C VAL A 42 -3.94 3.91 5.46
N ALA A 43 -3.18 4.94 5.10
CA ALA A 43 -3.46 5.76 3.93
C ALA A 43 -3.28 4.90 2.66
N ALA A 44 -4.38 4.36 2.18
CA ALA A 44 -4.44 3.46 1.03
C ALA A 44 -5.71 3.68 0.23
N ILE A 45 -5.63 3.38 -1.07
CA ILE A 45 -6.78 3.32 -1.98
C ILE A 45 -6.79 1.96 -2.66
N LYS A 46 -7.97 1.46 -3.03
CA LYS A 46 -8.05 0.34 -3.99
C LYS A 46 -7.78 0.86 -5.39
N LEU A 47 -7.07 0.09 -6.20
CA LEU A 47 -6.87 0.43 -7.62
C LEU A 47 -8.19 0.39 -8.41
N ASP A 48 -9.10 -0.49 -8.01
CA ASP A 48 -10.47 -0.62 -8.49
C ASP A 48 -11.37 -0.82 -7.25
N THR A 49 -12.27 0.12 -6.99
CA THR A 49 -13.11 0.13 -5.80
C THR A 49 -14.19 -0.95 -5.81
N ASP A 50 -14.64 -1.35 -6.99
CA ASP A 50 -15.77 -2.27 -7.17
C ASP A 50 -15.31 -3.73 -7.17
N ASP A 51 -14.04 -4.00 -7.50
CA ASP A 51 -13.46 -5.34 -7.39
C ASP A 51 -12.96 -5.67 -5.95
N PRO A 52 -13.51 -6.69 -5.27
CA PRO A 52 -13.05 -7.12 -3.95
C PRO A 52 -11.61 -7.63 -3.92
N LYS A 53 -11.08 -8.14 -5.05
CA LYS A 53 -9.72 -8.68 -5.19
C LYS A 53 -8.71 -7.64 -5.67
N SER A 54 -9.16 -6.44 -6.03
CA SER A 54 -8.30 -5.36 -6.50
C SER A 54 -7.21 -5.02 -5.47
N PRO A 55 -5.97 -4.79 -5.91
CA PRO A 55 -4.88 -4.46 -5.01
C PRO A 55 -5.11 -3.09 -4.34
N TYR A 56 -4.58 -2.96 -3.12
CA TYR A 56 -4.42 -1.66 -2.48
C TYR A 56 -3.11 -1.00 -2.95
N LEU A 57 -3.19 0.28 -3.26
CA LEU A 57 -2.06 1.20 -3.39
C LEU A 57 -1.91 1.96 -2.08
N ILE A 58 -0.75 1.81 -1.45
CA ILE A 58 -0.45 2.38 -0.13
C ILE A 58 0.56 3.52 -0.31
N LEU A 59 0.36 4.67 0.35
CA LEU A 59 1.35 5.74 0.34
C LEU A 59 2.66 5.25 0.99
N ARG A 60 3.79 5.31 0.27
CA ARG A 60 5.05 4.71 0.73
C ARG A 60 5.61 5.39 1.99
N ASN A 61 5.54 6.71 2.06
CA ASN A 61 6.19 7.52 3.11
C ASN A 61 5.29 7.77 4.33
N GLN A 62 4.38 6.86 4.66
CA GLN A 62 3.55 6.98 5.85
C GLN A 62 4.15 6.18 7.03
N PRO A 63 3.94 6.62 8.29
CA PRO A 63 4.39 5.88 9.46
C PRO A 63 3.69 4.53 9.57
N SER A 64 4.33 3.59 10.27
CA SER A 64 3.68 2.32 10.59
C SER A 64 2.45 2.57 11.48
N PRO A 65 1.28 2.01 11.15
CA PRO A 65 0.09 2.10 12.01
C PRO A 65 0.14 1.13 13.20
N ILE A 66 1.18 0.30 13.30
CA ILE A 66 1.34 -0.71 14.34
C ILE A 66 2.14 -0.09 15.48
N ASN A 67 1.51 0.04 16.63
CA ASN A 67 2.20 0.40 17.86
C ASN A 67 2.95 -0.84 18.37
N LYS A 68 4.29 -0.81 18.30
CA LYS A 68 5.15 -1.92 18.75
C LYS A 68 5.26 -2.01 20.29
N ASP A 69 4.84 -0.97 21.02
CA ASP A 69 4.94 -0.90 22.49
C ASP A 69 3.74 -1.54 23.22
N ARG A 70 2.88 -2.27 22.50
CA ARG A 70 1.67 -2.93 23.01
C ARG A 70 1.66 -4.45 22.81
N ILE A 71 2.84 -5.06 22.69
CA ILE A 71 3.01 -6.52 22.66
C ILE A 71 3.74 -6.96 23.92
#